data_AF-A0A8T5H351-F1
#
_entry.id   AF-A0A8T5H351-F1
#
_cell.length_a   1.000
_cell.length_b   1.000
_cell.length_c   1.000
_cell.angle_alpha   90.00
_cell.angle_beta   90.00
_cell.angle_gamma   90.00
#
_symmetry.space_group_name_H-M   'P 1'
#
loop_
_entity.id
_entity.type
_entity.pdbx_description
1 polymer ?
#
loop_
_entity_poly.entity_id
_entity_poly.type
_entity_poly.pdbx_seq_one_letter_code
_entity_poly.pdbx_strand_id
1 'polypeptide(L)'
;MNKDQGKLFTAFLAVLFGVLALIFLLPVAELTIGFLSLTFGIVAIMWTVRARNNLSVGTSLRSYTSYFLLSLIFIVLFSIWDILIFLFQWQGGLIYPRYFLITFSYLVFTFASYKILYLGKQFGFQPQVKKMKLKKKKK
;
A
#
# COMPACT_ATOMS: atom_id res chain seq x y z
N MET A 1 -4.39 -21.55 23.26
CA MET A 1 -4.25 -20.38 22.38
C MET A 1 -2.88 -20.43 21.73
N ASN A 2 -2.79 -20.54 20.41
CA ASN A 2 -1.49 -20.64 19.73
C ASN A 2 -0.66 -19.39 20.02
N LYS A 3 0.64 -19.54 20.37
CA LYS A 3 1.53 -18.42 20.72
C LYS A 3 1.55 -17.31 19.66
N ASP A 4 1.27 -17.65 18.41
CA ASP A 4 1.18 -16.69 17.30
C ASP A 4 -0.11 -15.85 17.31
N GLN A 5 -1.25 -16.42 17.73
CA GLN A 5 -2.50 -15.67 17.87
C GLN A 5 -2.41 -14.63 18.99
N GLY A 6 -1.72 -14.96 20.10
CA GLY A 6 -1.48 -14.03 21.20
C GLY A 6 -0.65 -12.82 20.76
N LYS A 7 0.42 -13.04 19.99
CA LYS A 7 1.27 -11.95 19.45
C LYS A 7 0.52 -11.04 18.48
N LEU A 8 -0.28 -11.63 17.60
CA LEU A 8 -1.12 -10.87 16.66
C LEU A 8 -2.16 -10.02 17.40
N PHE A 9 -2.79 -10.57 18.44
CA PHE A 9 -3.76 -9.85 19.25
C PHE A 9 -3.13 -8.69 20.04
N THR A 10 -1.95 -8.89 20.65
CA THR A 10 -1.23 -7.80 21.33
C THR A 10 -0.77 -6.72 20.37
N ALA A 11 -0.32 -7.09 19.16
CA ALA A 11 0.05 -6.12 18.14
C ALA A 11 -1.17 -5.32 17.66
N PHE A 12 -2.32 -5.99 17.48
CA PHE A 12 -3.57 -5.35 17.12
C PHE A 12 -4.04 -4.36 18.20
N LEU A 13 -4.01 -4.76 19.47
CA LEU A 13 -4.34 -3.88 20.59
C LEU A 13 -3.38 -2.69 20.70
N ALA A 14 -2.08 -2.89 20.49
CA ALA A 14 -1.10 -1.80 20.51
C ALA A 14 -1.35 -0.77 19.39
N VAL A 15 -1.69 -1.23 18.18
CA VAL A 15 -2.11 -0.34 17.08
C VAL A 15 -3.38 0.41 17.46
N LEU A 16 -4.38 -0.28 18.00
CA LEU A 16 -5.67 0.31 18.37
C LEU A 16 -5.51 1.39 19.46
N PHE A 17 -4.71 1.12 20.48
CA PHE A 17 -4.36 2.10 21.52
C PHE A 17 -3.54 3.26 20.95
N GLY A 18 -2.61 3.02 20.04
CA GLY A 18 -1.87 4.10 19.36
C GLY A 18 -2.78 5.02 18.55
N VAL A 19 -3.76 4.45 17.83
CA VAL A 19 -4.79 5.21 17.09
C VAL A 19 -5.64 6.05 18.05
N LEU A 20 -6.14 5.44 19.13
CA LEU A 20 -6.95 6.14 20.13
C LEU A 20 -6.18 7.25 20.84
N ALA A 21 -4.91 7.00 21.17
CA ALA A 21 -4.03 8.00 21.78
C ALA A 21 -3.82 9.20 20.86
N LEU A 22 -3.61 8.97 19.55
CA LEU A 22 -3.48 10.05 18.57
C LEU A 22 -4.77 10.87 18.45
N ILE A 23 -5.95 10.23 18.44
CA ILE A 23 -7.25 10.91 18.39
C ILE A 23 -7.47 11.80 19.62
N PHE A 24 -7.07 11.33 20.80
CA PHE A 24 -7.22 12.11 22.05
C PHE A 24 -6.15 13.20 22.22
N LEU A 25 -4.92 13.01 21.72
CA LEU A 25 -3.84 13.99 21.84
C LEU A 25 -3.92 15.12 20.81
N LEU A 26 -4.44 14.84 19.60
CA LEU A 26 -4.49 15.80 18.51
C LEU A 26 -5.95 16.25 18.30
N PRO A 27 -6.33 17.46 18.75
CA PRO A 27 -7.70 17.96 18.59
C PRO A 27 -8.10 18.20 17.12
N VAL A 28 -7.12 18.14 16.21
CA VAL A 28 -7.32 18.35 14.77
C VAL A 28 -7.36 17.00 14.06
N ALA A 29 -8.51 16.67 13.48
CA ALA A 29 -8.73 15.42 12.76
C ALA A 29 -7.74 15.24 11.58
N GLU A 30 -7.39 16.33 10.89
CA GLU A 30 -6.49 16.31 9.74
C GLU A 30 -5.07 15.85 10.12
N LEU A 31 -4.53 16.32 11.24
CA LEU A 31 -3.23 15.88 11.75
C LEU A 31 -3.27 14.41 12.16
N THR A 32 -4.33 13.99 12.85
CA THR A 32 -4.52 12.60 13.26
C THR A 32 -4.53 11.66 12.07
N ILE A 33 -5.32 11.98 11.04
CA ILE A 33 -5.38 11.22 9.79
C ILE A 33 -4.03 11.22 9.08
N GLY A 34 -3.33 12.35 9.08
CA GLY A 34 -1.98 12.49 8.51
C GLY A 34 -0.98 11.54 9.17
N PHE A 35 -0.86 11.56 10.49
CA PHE A 35 0.04 10.69 11.24
C PHE A 35 -0.32 9.20 11.13
N LEU A 36 -1.62 8.87 11.15
CA LEU A 36 -2.08 7.51 10.93
C LEU A 36 -1.73 7.01 9.53
N SER A 37 -1.99 7.81 8.51
CA SER A 37 -1.66 7.46 7.13
C SER A 37 -0.16 7.26 6.94
N LEU A 38 0.66 8.10 7.59
CA LEU A 38 2.12 8.02 7.55
C LEU A 38 2.65 6.76 8.25
N THR A 39 2.13 6.43 9.44
CA THR A 39 2.52 5.20 10.17
C THR A 39 2.15 3.94 9.40
N PHE A 40 0.92 3.84 8.90
CA PHE A 40 0.51 2.71 8.05
C PHE A 40 1.31 2.66 6.74
N GLY A 41 1.61 3.81 6.14
CA GLY A 41 2.43 3.91 4.93
C GLY A 41 3.85 3.37 5.14
N ILE A 42 4.53 3.74 6.24
CA ILE A 42 5.86 3.22 6.57
C ILE A 42 5.81 1.70 6.78
N VAL A 43 4.83 1.22 7.54
CA VAL A 43 4.65 -0.23 7.77
C VAL A 43 4.43 -0.95 6.45
N ALA A 44 3.57 -0.42 5.57
CA ALA A 44 3.33 -0.99 4.24
C ALA A 44 4.61 -1.06 3.39
N ILE A 45 5.45 -0.02 3.43
CA ILE A 45 6.76 -0.01 2.75
C ILE A 45 7.65 -1.12 3.32
N MET A 46 7.77 -1.23 4.65
CA MET A 46 8.61 -2.26 5.29
C MET A 46 8.18 -3.67 4.87
N TRP A 47 6.88 -3.97 4.91
CA TRP A 47 6.35 -5.25 4.48
C TRP A 47 6.57 -5.51 2.99
N THR A 48 6.38 -4.49 2.15
CA THR A 48 6.58 -4.60 0.70
C THR A 48 8.05 -4.84 0.35
N VAL A 49 8.99 -4.18 1.04
CA VAL A 49 10.43 -4.44 0.90
C VAL A 49 10.77 -5.88 1.29
N ARG A 50 10.27 -6.36 2.43
CA ARG A 50 10.47 -7.75 2.86
C ARG A 50 9.90 -8.74 1.84
N ALA A 51 8.69 -8.49 1.35
CA ALA A 51 8.06 -9.30 0.30
C ALA A 51 8.91 -9.32 -0.97
N ARG A 52 9.38 -8.17 -1.45
CA ARG A 52 10.26 -8.06 -2.63
C ARG A 52 11.55 -8.86 -2.48
N ASN A 53 12.17 -8.81 -1.31
CA ASN A 53 13.44 -9.49 -1.05
C ASN A 53 13.29 -11.03 -1.02
N ASN A 54 12.12 -11.52 -0.64
CA ASN A 54 11.79 -12.95 -0.65
C ASN A 54 11.42 -13.50 -2.04
N LEU A 55 11.27 -12.64 -3.05
CA LEU A 55 10.95 -13.05 -4.42
C LEU A 55 12.20 -13.26 -5.25
N SER A 56 12.21 -14.26 -6.13
CA SER A 56 13.35 -14.50 -7.04
C SER A 56 13.58 -13.35 -8.00
N VAL A 57 14.86 -13.05 -8.27
CA VAL A 57 15.30 -12.01 -9.21
C VAL A 57 14.77 -12.33 -10.61
N GLY A 58 14.31 -11.31 -11.34
CA GLY A 58 13.81 -11.45 -12.72
C GLY A 58 12.35 -11.93 -12.85
N THR A 59 11.68 -12.29 -11.74
CA THR A 59 10.26 -12.67 -11.80
C THR A 59 9.34 -11.48 -12.07
N SER A 60 8.26 -11.73 -12.82
CA SER A 60 7.20 -10.74 -13.07
C SER A 60 6.56 -10.24 -11.77
N LEU A 61 6.48 -11.11 -10.74
CA LEU A 61 5.97 -10.76 -9.42
C LEU A 61 6.89 -9.78 -8.69
N ARG A 62 8.21 -10.00 -8.70
CA ARG A 62 9.18 -9.07 -8.11
C ARG A 62 9.17 -7.70 -8.80
N SER A 63 8.98 -7.69 -10.13
CA SER A 63 8.82 -6.45 -10.89
C SER A 63 7.56 -5.70 -10.45
N TYR A 64 6.41 -6.37 -10.36
CA TYR A 64 5.17 -5.80 -9.80
C TYR A 64 5.38 -5.21 -8.40
N THR A 65 5.96 -5.99 -7.47
CA THR A 65 6.21 -5.54 -6.10
C THR A 65 7.12 -4.32 -6.06
N SER A 66 8.04 -4.17 -7.01
CA SER A 66 8.91 -3.00 -7.10
C SER A 66 8.17 -1.75 -7.56
N TYR A 67 7.26 -1.85 -8.55
CA TYR A 67 6.40 -0.73 -8.94
C TYR A 67 5.42 -0.35 -7.82
N PHE A 68 4.83 -1.35 -7.17
CA PHE A 68 3.96 -1.11 -6.02
C PHE A 68 4.71 -0.41 -4.88
N LEU A 69 5.93 -0.87 -4.55
CA LEU A 69 6.79 -0.21 -3.57
C LEU A 69 7.06 1.26 -3.95
N LEU A 70 7.38 1.52 -5.22
CA LEU A 70 7.59 2.88 -5.69
C LEU A 70 6.34 3.75 -5.50
N SER A 71 5.14 3.23 -5.85
CA SER A 71 3.90 3.97 -5.60
C SER A 71 3.69 4.28 -4.11
N LEU A 72 3.95 3.32 -3.22
CA LEU A 72 3.84 3.54 -1.77
C LEU A 72 4.78 4.64 -1.28
N ILE A 73 6.02 4.69 -1.79
CA ILE A 73 6.97 5.75 -1.43
C ILE A 73 6.42 7.11 -1.83
N PHE A 74 5.86 7.26 -3.03
CA PHE A 74 5.27 8.53 -3.47
C PHE A 74 4.03 8.93 -2.64
N ILE A 75 3.21 7.96 -2.24
CA ILE A 75 2.07 8.23 -1.33
C ILE A 75 2.57 8.75 0.02
N VAL A 76 3.60 8.12 0.59
CA VAL A 76 4.16 8.56 1.88
C VAL A 76 4.79 9.95 1.76
N LEU A 77 5.53 10.22 0.68
CA LEU A 77 6.07 11.57 0.41
C LEU A 77 4.96 12.61 0.27
N PHE A 78 3.87 12.26 -0.42
CA PHE A 78 2.69 13.10 -0.51
C PHE A 78 2.10 13.39 0.88
N SER A 79 1.93 12.37 1.73
CA SER A 79 1.41 12.56 3.08
C SER A 79 2.32 13.44 3.94
N ILE A 80 3.65 13.27 3.85
CA ILE A 80 4.61 14.14 4.54
C ILE A 80 4.46 15.58 4.07
N TRP A 81 4.40 15.79 2.75
CA TRP A 81 4.28 17.14 2.18
C TRP A 81 2.96 17.82 2.56
N ASP A 82 1.86 17.07 2.56
CA ASP A 82 0.54 17.57 2.93
C ASP A 82 0.49 17.99 4.41
N ILE A 83 1.09 17.19 5.30
CA ILE A 83 1.25 17.54 6.72
C ILE A 83 2.09 18.81 6.88
N LEU A 84 3.18 18.96 6.11
CA LEU A 84 4.01 20.17 6.16
C LEU A 84 3.24 21.41 5.70
N ILE A 85 2.49 21.32 4.60
CA ILE A 85 1.62 22.41 4.14
C ILE A 85 0.65 22.81 5.26
N PHE A 86 0.04 21.82 5.92
CA PHE A 86 -0.90 22.06 7.00
C PHE A 86 -0.25 22.72 8.22
N LEU A 87 0.88 22.18 8.70
CA LEU A 87 1.58 22.67 9.89
C LEU A 87 2.13 24.09 9.74
N PHE A 88 2.66 24.41 8.55
CA PHE A 88 3.24 25.71 8.27
C PHE A 88 2.27 26.68 7.56
N GLN A 89 1.02 26.25 7.34
CA GLN A 89 -0.01 27.00 6.60
C GLN A 89 0.51 27.54 5.27
N TRP A 90 1.28 26.72 4.54
CA TRP A 90 1.87 27.14 3.27
C TRP A 90 0.78 27.42 2.22
N GLN A 91 0.90 28.57 1.57
CA GLN A 91 -0.03 29.00 0.52
C GLN A 91 0.70 29.21 -0.81
N GLY A 92 -0.07 29.24 -1.91
CA GLY A 92 0.45 29.51 -3.24
C GLY A 92 1.32 28.39 -3.79
N GLY A 93 2.54 28.73 -4.26
CA GLY A 93 3.40 27.85 -5.04
C GLY A 93 3.81 26.54 -4.34
N LEU A 94 3.88 26.54 -3.00
CA LEU A 94 4.29 25.38 -2.20
C LEU A 94 3.22 24.27 -2.12
N ILE A 95 2.02 24.55 -2.63
CA ILE A 95 0.95 23.55 -2.72
C ILE A 95 1.15 22.64 -3.95
N TYR A 96 1.77 23.12 -5.04
CA TYR A 96 1.91 22.35 -6.28
C TYR A 96 2.65 21.00 -6.15
N PRO A 97 3.72 20.87 -5.35
CA PRO A 97 4.39 19.58 -5.16
C PRO A 97 3.46 18.48 -4.63
N ARG A 98 2.43 18.83 -3.85
CA ARG A 98 1.39 17.88 -3.41
C ARG A 98 0.72 17.21 -4.61
N TYR A 99 0.26 18.01 -5.57
CA TYR A 99 -0.43 17.50 -6.77
C TYR A 99 0.50 16.69 -7.67
N PHE A 100 1.77 17.09 -7.76
CA PHE A 100 2.77 16.33 -8.51
C PHE A 100 3.01 14.94 -7.90
N LEU A 101 3.24 14.86 -6.58
CA LEU A 101 3.51 13.61 -5.87
C LEU A 101 2.35 12.61 -5.99
N ILE A 102 1.11 13.08 -5.81
CA ILE A 102 -0.06 12.20 -5.89
C ILE A 102 -0.33 11.75 -7.33
N THR A 103 -0.15 12.63 -8.32
CA THR A 103 -0.30 12.28 -9.74
C THR A 103 0.70 11.22 -10.15
N PHE A 104 1.97 11.40 -9.74
CA PHE A 104 3.02 10.43 -10.03
C PHE A 104 2.76 9.09 -9.34
N SER A 105 2.29 9.10 -8.09
CA SER A 105 1.83 7.91 -7.39
C SER A 105 0.79 7.14 -8.19
N TYR A 106 -0.28 7.81 -8.66
CA TYR A 106 -1.34 7.16 -9.44
C TYR A 106 -0.85 6.62 -10.78
N LEU A 107 0.08 7.32 -11.43
CA LEU A 107 0.69 6.87 -12.67
C LEU A 107 1.46 5.56 -12.44
N VAL A 108 2.35 5.52 -11.44
CA VAL A 108 3.09 4.31 -11.07
C VAL A 108 2.14 3.18 -10.64
N PHE A 109 1.11 3.50 -9.87
CA PHE A 109 0.10 2.53 -9.43
C PHE A 109 -0.68 1.92 -10.59
N THR A 110 -0.96 2.70 -11.64
CA THR A 110 -1.58 2.21 -12.87
C THR A 110 -0.67 1.21 -13.58
N PHE A 111 0.64 1.47 -13.67
CA PHE A 111 1.61 0.51 -14.20
C PHE A 111 1.69 -0.76 -13.35
N ALA A 112 1.67 -0.63 -12.02
CA ALA A 112 1.61 -1.79 -11.12
C ALA A 112 0.32 -2.61 -11.35
N SER A 113 -0.82 -1.95 -11.52
CA SER A 113 -2.11 -2.59 -11.80
C SER A 113 -2.13 -3.32 -13.15
N TYR A 114 -1.46 -2.77 -14.16
CA TYR A 114 -1.27 -3.47 -15.42
C TYR A 114 -0.44 -4.76 -15.26
N LYS A 115 0.62 -4.72 -14.43
CA LYS A 115 1.44 -5.90 -14.15
C LYS A 115 0.69 -6.98 -13.38
N ILE A 116 -0.18 -6.62 -12.43
CA ILE A 116 -0.99 -7.62 -11.71
C ILE A 116 -1.99 -8.31 -12.64
N LEU A 117 -2.56 -7.60 -13.62
CA LEU A 117 -3.40 -8.22 -14.65
C LEU A 117 -2.61 -9.26 -15.46
N TYR A 118 -1.37 -8.94 -15.83
CA TYR A 118 -0.49 -9.87 -16.54
C TYR A 118 -0.15 -11.10 -15.70
N LEU A 119 0.17 -10.91 -14.42
CA LEU A 119 0.36 -11.99 -13.46
C LEU A 119 -0.90 -12.86 -13.32
N GLY A 120 -2.08 -12.23 -13.25
CA GLY A 120 -3.37 -12.91 -13.23
C GLY A 120 -3.64 -13.74 -14.50
N LYS A 121 -3.07 -13.38 -15.66
CA LYS A 121 -3.14 -14.22 -16.86
C LYS A 121 -2.15 -15.39 -16.82
N GLN A 122 -0.96 -15.20 -16.24
CA GLN A 122 0.09 -16.23 -16.14
C GLN A 122 -0.19 -17.28 -15.07
N PHE A 123 -0.61 -16.85 -13.89
CA PHE A 123 -0.85 -17.70 -12.72
C PHE A 123 -2.34 -17.96 -12.47
N GLY A 124 -3.22 -17.17 -13.09
CA GLY A 124 -4.65 -17.37 -12.95
C GLY A 124 -5.11 -18.60 -13.73
N PHE A 125 -6.08 -19.29 -13.14
CA PHE A 125 -6.70 -20.52 -13.61
C PHE A 125 -7.42 -20.41 -14.97
N GLN A 126 -7.23 -19.38 -15.80
CA GLN A 126 -7.84 -19.29 -17.12
C GLN A 126 -7.67 -20.58 -17.96
N PRO A 127 -6.48 -21.23 -18.01
CA PRO A 127 -6.33 -22.51 -18.70
C PRO A 127 -7.09 -23.66 -18.02
N GLN A 128 -7.14 -23.67 -16.69
CA GLN A 128 -7.81 -24.72 -15.89
C GLN A 128 -9.34 -24.58 -15.95
N VAL A 129 -9.87 -23.36 -15.94
CA VAL A 129 -11.31 -23.05 -16.13
C VAL A 129 -11.75 -23.38 -17.55
N LYS A 130 -10.91 -23.10 -18.58
CA LYS A 130 -11.19 -23.53 -19.97
C LYS A 130 -11.28 -25.06 -20.08
N LYS A 131 -10.35 -25.80 -19.44
CA LYS A 131 -10.37 -27.27 -19.39
C LYS A 131 -11.59 -27.82 -18.64
N MET A 132 -12.02 -27.18 -17.55
CA MET A 132 -13.25 -27.57 -16.82
C MET A 132 -14.53 -27.33 -17.64
N LYS A 133 -14.61 -26.22 -18.39
CA LYS A 133 -15.75 -25.95 -19.29
C LYS A 133 -15.83 -26.94 -20.45
N LEU A 134 -14.70 -27.38 -21.00
CA LEU A 134 -14.66 -28.40 -22.05
C LEU A 134 -15.10 -29.79 -21.54
N LYS A 135 -14.78 -30.15 -20.28
CA LYS A 135 -15.26 -31.39 -19.66
C LYS A 135 -16.78 -31.40 -19.42
N LYS A 136 -17.38 -30.24 -19.09
CA LYS A 136 -18.83 -30.11 -18.88
C LYS A 136 -19.66 -30.16 -20.17
N LYS A 137 -19.08 -29.83 -21.32
CA LYS A 137 -19.77 -29.87 -22.63
C LYS A 137 -19.73 -31.24 -23.33
N LYS A 138 -18.96 -32.19 -22.82
CA LYS A 138 -18.84 -33.56 -23.36
C LYS A 138 -19.67 -34.61 -22.60
N LYS A 139 -20.49 -34.17 -21.64
CA LYS A 139 -21.57 -34.95 -21.03
C LYS A 139 -22.89 -34.35 -21.48
#